data_AF-A0A2D9LAJ8-F1
#
_entry.id   AF-A0A2D9LAJ8-F1
#
_cell.length_a   1.000
_cell.length_b   1.000
_cell.length_c   1.000
_cell.angle_alpha   90.00
_cell.angle_beta   90.00
_cell.angle_gamma   90.00
#
_symmetry.space_group_name_H-M   'P 1'
#
loop_
_entity.id
_entity.type
_entity.pdbx_description
1 polymer ?
#
loop_
_entity_poly.entity_id
_entity_poly.type
_entity_poly.pdbx_seq_one_letter_code
_entity_poly.pdbx_strand_id
1 'polypeptide(L)'
;MNPAALDFRPDNERNAPVNVYLDPSHVQQAVHLVAADEYRENFALNSLRDKDGALPANFREISLPGAHSDIGGGYPVSQREDVLISPFHLIPSERTRWPEQTMEWDSLEALMANKRSEGWVGRYSLPVSKSDEHAPSPRSLKDDGPAEISVYKEISSHPAPDGRVELALRMVRQILGGYSRVPLQIMHGLALKAGAPFLDLDSSEETRVPRELLPIAEDMLEQIAAGAAKVSLAPDQRDLIRQRYTHYSAHYNPLKTGLFGATATLRFGRNFSPNAPEASGQRTIYPNRREV
;
A
#
# COMPACT_ATOMS: atom_id res chain seq x y z
N MET A 1 3.22 12.13 17.46
CA MET A 1 2.06 12.54 18.27
C MET A 1 2.51 13.34 19.50
N ASN A 2 1.96 14.53 19.68
CA ASN A 2 2.14 15.37 20.87
C ASN A 2 0.77 15.85 21.40
N PRO A 3 0.17 15.12 22.35
CA PRO A 3 -1.10 15.49 22.98
C PRO A 3 -1.09 16.87 23.64
N ALA A 4 0.06 17.30 24.17
CA ALA A 4 0.19 18.60 24.85
C ALA A 4 0.13 19.79 23.87
N ALA A 5 0.39 19.55 22.58
CA ALA A 5 0.27 20.54 21.51
C ALA A 5 -1.03 20.38 20.69
N LEU A 6 -1.98 19.57 21.16
CA LEU A 6 -3.20 19.18 20.43
C LEU A 6 -2.93 18.51 19.07
N ASP A 7 -1.74 17.95 18.89
CA ASP A 7 -1.32 17.30 17.65
C ASP A 7 -1.27 15.78 17.83
N PHE A 8 -2.34 15.12 17.44
CA PHE A 8 -2.49 13.67 17.54
C PHE A 8 -2.15 12.95 16.23
N ARG A 9 -1.55 13.66 15.26
CA ARG A 9 -1.22 13.10 13.95
C ARG A 9 0.14 12.40 14.00
N PRO A 10 0.27 11.15 13.52
CA PRO A 10 1.56 10.48 13.42
C PRO A 10 2.31 10.86 12.13
N ASP A 11 1.66 11.50 11.18
CA ASP A 11 2.14 11.88 9.85
C ASP A 11 2.69 13.31 9.76
N ASN A 12 2.93 14.00 10.88
CA ASN A 12 3.35 15.40 10.88
C ASN A 12 4.86 15.59 10.61
N GLU A 13 5.28 16.84 10.39
CA GLU A 13 6.69 17.22 10.15
C GLU A 13 7.55 17.31 11.41
N ARG A 14 7.01 16.93 12.58
CA ARG A 14 7.69 17.07 13.87
C ARG A 14 8.34 15.75 14.24
N ASN A 15 9.64 15.64 13.96
CA ASN A 15 10.38 14.41 14.19
C ASN A 15 11.00 14.33 15.58
N ALA A 16 11.10 15.46 16.30
CA ALA A 16 11.60 15.51 17.68
C ALA A 16 10.97 14.42 18.59
N PRO A 17 11.79 13.70 19.39
CA PRO A 17 13.22 13.92 19.63
C PRO A 17 14.15 13.29 18.58
N VAL A 18 13.64 12.67 17.53
CA VAL A 18 14.42 12.01 16.48
C VAL A 18 14.85 13.03 15.44
N ASN A 19 16.16 13.20 15.26
CA ASN A 19 16.69 14.00 14.17
C ASN A 19 16.74 13.16 12.88
N VAL A 20 15.85 13.46 11.93
CA VAL A 20 15.81 12.80 10.61
C VAL A 20 16.60 13.56 9.53
N TYR A 21 17.20 14.69 9.87
CA TYR A 21 18.08 15.43 8.97
C TYR A 21 19.38 14.68 8.71
N LEU A 22 19.71 14.48 7.44
CA LEU A 22 21.00 13.95 7.02
C LEU A 22 21.85 15.08 6.42
N ASP A 23 22.90 15.44 7.15
CA ASP A 23 23.90 16.41 6.71
C ASP A 23 24.80 15.80 5.62
N PRO A 24 24.76 16.28 4.37
CA PRO A 24 25.55 15.70 3.29
C PRO A 24 27.06 15.84 3.49
N SER A 25 27.52 16.76 4.34
CA SER A 25 28.96 16.92 4.64
C SER A 25 29.52 15.83 5.55
N HIS A 26 28.65 15.14 6.30
CA HIS A 26 29.01 14.09 7.24
C HIS A 26 28.69 12.68 6.74
N VAL A 27 28.14 12.55 5.53
CA VAL A 27 27.69 11.28 4.95
C VAL A 27 28.43 11.04 3.65
N GLN A 28 29.18 9.93 3.55
CA GLN A 28 29.91 9.61 2.32
C GLN A 28 28.96 9.32 1.15
N GLN A 29 27.90 8.54 1.40
CA GLN A 29 26.87 8.23 0.42
C GLN A 29 25.55 7.89 1.13
N ALA A 30 24.43 8.38 0.61
CA ALA A 30 23.09 7.98 1.05
C ALA A 30 22.27 7.47 -0.14
N VAL A 31 21.57 6.35 0.04
CA VAL A 31 20.64 5.80 -0.96
C VAL A 31 19.31 5.52 -0.27
N HIS A 32 18.23 6.00 -0.87
CA HIS A 32 16.86 5.77 -0.40
C HIS A 32 16.00 5.23 -1.55
N LEU A 33 15.54 3.99 -1.41
CA LEU A 33 14.51 3.43 -2.30
C LEU A 33 13.14 3.83 -1.76
N VAL A 34 12.32 4.50 -2.58
CA VAL A 34 11.02 5.03 -2.16
C VAL A 34 9.88 4.35 -2.89
N ALA A 35 8.83 4.00 -2.14
CA ALA A 35 7.60 3.40 -2.65
C ALA A 35 6.80 4.43 -3.48
N ALA A 36 6.58 4.13 -4.76
CA ALA A 36 5.77 4.96 -5.66
C ALA A 36 4.27 4.80 -5.42
N ASP A 37 3.83 3.65 -4.91
CA ASP A 37 2.42 3.30 -4.70
C ASP A 37 2.04 3.27 -3.22
N GLU A 38 2.71 4.09 -2.38
CA GLU A 38 2.34 4.32 -0.98
C GLU A 38 1.51 5.60 -0.84
N TYR A 39 0.29 5.47 -0.33
CA TYR A 39 -0.67 6.59 -0.26
C TYR A 39 -1.29 6.76 1.13
N ARG A 40 -0.88 6.00 2.14
CA ARG A 40 -1.46 6.10 3.49
C ARG A 40 -1.05 7.41 4.15
N GLU A 41 -2.00 8.02 4.86
CA GLU A 41 -1.80 9.23 5.68
C GLU A 41 -0.63 9.03 6.65
N ASN A 42 -0.67 7.93 7.41
CA ASN A 42 0.31 7.62 8.46
C ASN A 42 1.70 7.19 7.95
N PHE A 43 1.94 7.17 6.62
CA PHE A 43 3.19 6.71 6.01
C PHE A 43 3.84 7.81 5.16
N ALA A 44 3.88 9.04 5.66
CA ALA A 44 4.60 10.15 5.02
C ALA A 44 6.06 9.79 4.69
N LEU A 45 6.59 10.36 3.61
CA LEU A 45 7.96 10.18 3.17
C LEU A 45 8.84 11.27 3.78
N ASN A 46 9.86 10.89 4.55
CA ASN A 46 11.01 11.77 4.80
C ASN A 46 11.99 11.64 3.63
N SER A 47 11.97 12.60 2.72
CA SER A 47 12.79 12.60 1.51
C SER A 47 14.23 13.02 1.82
N LEU A 48 15.17 12.53 1.02
CA LEU A 48 16.55 13.01 1.02
C LEU A 48 16.71 14.37 0.31
N ARG A 49 15.68 14.80 -0.42
CA ARG A 49 15.64 16.08 -1.13
C ARG A 49 15.49 17.23 -0.17
N ASP A 50 16.16 18.33 -0.43
CA ASP A 50 15.93 19.56 0.32
C ASP A 50 14.58 20.20 -0.02
N LYS A 51 14.29 21.35 0.61
CA LYS A 51 13.05 22.10 0.42
C LYS A 51 12.83 22.57 -1.04
N ASP A 52 13.89 22.65 -1.83
CA ASP A 52 13.87 23.08 -3.23
C ASP A 52 13.79 21.87 -4.18
N GLY A 53 13.73 20.65 -3.63
CA GLY A 53 13.63 19.39 -4.35
C GLY A 53 14.99 18.85 -4.85
N ALA A 54 16.10 19.50 -4.50
CA ALA A 54 17.43 19.13 -4.94
C ALA A 54 18.00 18.00 -4.08
N LEU A 55 18.82 17.14 -4.71
CA LEU A 55 19.59 16.11 -4.03
C LEU A 55 21.08 16.50 -4.01
N PRO A 56 21.75 16.38 -2.86
CA PRO A 56 23.21 16.41 -2.78
C PRO A 56 23.85 15.37 -3.71
N ALA A 57 25.03 15.66 -4.25
CA ALA A 57 25.70 14.79 -5.23
C ALA A 57 26.02 13.38 -4.69
N ASN A 58 26.25 13.27 -3.38
CA ASN A 58 26.48 12.02 -2.66
C ASN A 58 25.19 11.28 -2.26
N PHE A 59 24.02 11.86 -2.52
CA PHE A 59 22.72 11.29 -2.15
C PHE A 59 21.99 10.78 -3.39
N ARG A 60 21.24 9.69 -3.24
CA ARG A 60 20.37 9.14 -4.28
C ARG A 60 19.03 8.77 -3.67
N GLU A 61 17.95 9.21 -4.30
CA GLU A 61 16.59 8.80 -3.97
C GLU A 61 15.94 8.24 -5.24
N ILE A 62 15.53 6.97 -5.19
CA ILE A 62 15.09 6.19 -6.35
C ILE A 62 13.68 5.69 -6.09
N SER A 63 12.72 6.13 -6.89
CA SER A 63 11.34 5.68 -6.82
C SER A 63 11.15 4.36 -7.56
N LEU A 64 10.64 3.37 -6.84
CA LEU A 64 10.33 2.02 -7.33
C LEU A 64 8.81 1.77 -7.22
N PRO A 65 8.22 1.00 -8.16
CA PRO A 65 6.81 0.62 -8.08
C PRO A 65 6.56 -0.28 -6.87
N GLY A 66 5.39 -0.16 -6.24
CA GLY A 66 5.06 -0.90 -5.03
C GLY A 66 4.73 0.00 -3.83
N ALA A 67 4.03 -0.57 -2.85
CA ALA A 67 3.75 0.05 -1.55
C ALA A 67 4.95 -0.06 -0.60
N HIS A 68 4.82 0.47 0.61
CA HIS A 68 5.91 0.56 1.59
C HIS A 68 6.67 -0.76 1.82
N SER A 69 5.95 -1.84 2.13
CA SER A 69 6.56 -3.15 2.39
C SER A 69 6.81 -3.98 1.12
N ASP A 70 6.35 -3.52 -0.05
CA ASP A 70 6.81 -4.05 -1.33
C ASP A 70 8.26 -3.62 -1.58
N ILE A 71 8.63 -2.41 -1.13
CA ILE A 71 10.00 -1.90 -1.20
C ILE A 71 10.85 -2.38 -0.02
N GLY A 72 10.34 -2.27 1.21
CA GLY A 72 11.09 -2.59 2.43
C GLY A 72 11.10 -4.06 2.82
N GLY A 73 10.22 -4.87 2.23
CA GLY A 73 9.95 -6.23 2.71
C GLY A 73 8.99 -6.25 3.91
N GLY A 74 8.44 -7.42 4.21
CA GLY A 74 7.54 -7.65 5.34
C GLY A 74 6.20 -8.27 4.99
N TYR A 75 5.84 -8.32 3.70
CA TYR A 75 4.68 -9.09 3.25
C TYR A 75 4.99 -10.60 3.25
N PRO A 76 3.99 -11.45 3.56
CA PRO A 76 4.13 -12.90 3.47
C PRO A 76 4.32 -13.33 2.01
N VAL A 77 4.78 -14.56 1.80
CA VAL A 77 5.02 -15.12 0.45
C VAL A 77 3.77 -15.04 -0.43
N SER A 78 2.59 -15.26 0.16
CA SER A 78 1.29 -15.17 -0.50
C SER A 78 0.24 -14.71 0.50
N GLN A 79 -0.61 -13.77 0.11
CA GLN A 79 -1.66 -13.19 0.93
C GLN A 79 -2.95 -12.98 0.13
N ARG A 80 -4.07 -13.34 0.74
CA ARG A 80 -5.39 -12.87 0.32
C ARG A 80 -5.57 -11.44 0.79
N GLU A 81 -5.61 -10.52 -0.15
CA GLU A 81 -5.94 -9.12 0.10
C GLU A 81 -7.45 -8.93 -0.01
N ASP A 82 -8.05 -8.36 1.04
CA ASP A 82 -9.49 -8.13 1.17
C ASP A 82 -9.66 -6.74 1.78
N VAL A 83 -9.78 -5.73 0.92
CA VAL A 83 -9.63 -4.32 1.31
C VAL A 83 -10.83 -3.49 0.88
N LEU A 84 -11.25 -2.60 1.77
CA LEU A 84 -12.21 -1.54 1.48
C LEU A 84 -11.47 -0.36 0.85
N ILE A 85 -11.75 -0.08 -0.42
CA ILE A 85 -11.18 1.06 -1.16
C ILE A 85 -11.85 2.38 -0.76
N SER A 86 -13.10 2.32 -0.32
CA SER A 86 -13.85 3.48 0.20
C SER A 86 -14.24 3.25 1.66
N PRO A 87 -14.52 4.32 2.42
CA PRO A 87 -15.24 4.17 3.68
C PRO A 87 -16.65 3.61 3.42
N PHE A 88 -17.34 3.23 4.49
CA PHE A 88 -18.75 2.87 4.41
C PHE A 88 -19.62 4.13 4.20
N HIS A 89 -20.49 4.06 3.22
CA HIS A 89 -21.55 5.03 2.94
C HIS A 89 -22.86 4.50 3.52
N LEU A 90 -23.45 5.26 4.44
CA LEU A 90 -24.74 4.89 5.04
C LEU A 90 -25.87 5.25 4.06
N ILE A 91 -26.72 4.27 3.77
CA ILE A 91 -27.92 4.51 2.97
C ILE A 91 -29.04 5.04 3.87
N PRO A 92 -29.72 6.13 3.48
CA PRO A 92 -30.89 6.63 4.19
C PRO A 92 -31.95 5.53 4.37
N SER A 93 -32.57 5.46 5.55
CA SER A 93 -33.56 4.41 5.90
C SER A 93 -34.68 4.26 4.87
N GLU A 94 -35.13 5.35 4.26
CA GLU A 94 -36.16 5.38 3.21
C GLU A 94 -35.74 4.69 1.90
N ARG A 95 -34.43 4.56 1.66
CA ARG A 95 -33.86 4.02 0.42
C ARG A 95 -33.17 2.66 0.63
N THR A 96 -33.22 2.08 1.83
CA THR A 96 -32.62 0.77 2.14
C THR A 96 -33.22 -0.38 1.33
N ARG A 97 -34.44 -0.21 0.81
CA ARG A 97 -35.09 -1.16 -0.11
C ARG A 97 -34.46 -1.17 -1.51
N TRP A 98 -33.90 -0.03 -1.95
CA TRP A 98 -33.33 0.16 -3.29
C TRP A 98 -31.96 0.86 -3.23
N PRO A 99 -30.98 0.32 -2.49
CA PRO A 99 -29.68 0.95 -2.32
C PRO A 99 -28.91 1.09 -3.65
N GLU A 100 -29.20 0.24 -4.63
CA GLU A 100 -28.63 0.31 -5.98
C GLU A 100 -29.16 1.50 -6.80
N GLN A 101 -30.20 2.21 -6.32
CA GLN A 101 -30.78 3.40 -6.96
C GLN A 101 -30.45 4.68 -6.16
N THR A 102 -29.29 4.71 -5.51
CA THR A 102 -28.86 5.82 -4.65
C THR A 102 -27.64 6.52 -5.23
N MET A 103 -27.44 7.80 -4.88
CA MET A 103 -26.25 8.55 -5.31
C MET A 103 -24.96 7.93 -4.76
N GLU A 104 -25.04 7.28 -3.60
CA GLU A 104 -23.95 6.53 -3.00
C GLU A 104 -23.54 5.36 -3.89
N TRP A 105 -24.50 4.61 -4.46
CA TRP A 105 -24.21 3.54 -5.41
C TRP A 105 -23.56 4.08 -6.68
N ASP A 106 -24.13 5.12 -7.30
CA ASP A 106 -23.58 5.74 -8.51
C ASP A 106 -22.13 6.23 -8.31
N SER A 107 -21.85 6.80 -7.13
CA SER A 107 -20.51 7.26 -6.76
C SER A 107 -19.52 6.09 -6.63
N LEU A 108 -19.97 4.96 -6.06
CA LEU A 108 -19.15 3.75 -5.93
C LEU A 108 -18.93 3.06 -7.28
N GLU A 109 -19.89 3.09 -8.20
CA GLU A 109 -19.69 2.60 -9.57
C GLU A 109 -18.68 3.44 -10.34
N ALA A 110 -18.75 4.77 -10.24
CA ALA A 110 -17.77 5.67 -10.84
C ALA A 110 -16.36 5.42 -10.28
N LEU A 111 -16.23 5.26 -8.97
CA LEU A 111 -14.96 4.92 -8.32
C LEU A 111 -14.47 3.53 -8.76
N MET A 112 -15.35 2.55 -8.89
CA MET A 112 -15.02 1.22 -9.39
C MET A 112 -14.48 1.27 -10.81
N ALA A 113 -15.11 2.03 -11.71
CA ALA A 113 -14.65 2.20 -13.08
C ALA A 113 -13.26 2.83 -13.13
N ASN A 114 -13.01 3.85 -12.29
CA ASN A 114 -11.69 4.45 -12.14
C ASN A 114 -10.64 3.41 -11.67
N LYS A 115 -10.93 2.64 -10.61
CA LYS A 115 -10.00 1.62 -10.10
C LYS A 115 -9.77 0.46 -11.06
N ARG A 116 -10.76 0.10 -11.88
CA ARG A 116 -10.57 -0.85 -12.99
C ARG A 116 -9.64 -0.28 -14.06
N SER A 117 -9.75 1.00 -14.39
CA SER A 117 -8.85 1.66 -15.36
C SER A 117 -7.41 1.77 -14.86
N GLU A 118 -7.20 1.82 -13.54
CA GLU A 118 -5.86 1.75 -12.93
C GLU A 118 -5.21 0.36 -13.03
N GLY A 119 -5.94 -0.68 -13.42
CA GLY A 119 -5.39 -2.01 -13.71
C GLY A 119 -5.00 -2.84 -12.49
N TRP A 120 -5.63 -2.60 -11.33
CA TRP A 120 -5.37 -3.36 -10.08
C TRP A 120 -5.76 -4.85 -10.14
N VAL A 121 -6.76 -5.16 -10.97
CA VAL A 121 -7.24 -6.52 -11.25
C VAL A 121 -7.23 -6.72 -12.75
N GLY A 122 -6.71 -7.85 -13.22
CA GLY A 122 -6.57 -8.13 -14.65
C GLY A 122 -5.97 -9.50 -14.94
N ARG A 123 -5.37 -9.65 -16.12
CA ARG A 123 -4.85 -10.92 -16.65
C ARG A 123 -3.76 -11.60 -15.80
N TYR A 124 -3.02 -10.83 -14.99
CA TYR A 124 -1.96 -11.37 -14.13
C TYR A 124 -2.44 -11.67 -12.71
N SER A 125 -3.69 -11.31 -12.37
CA SER A 125 -4.30 -11.63 -11.09
C SER A 125 -4.37 -13.13 -10.87
N LEU A 126 -4.04 -13.54 -9.65
CA LEU A 126 -4.10 -14.93 -9.23
C LEU A 126 -5.52 -15.31 -8.79
N PRO A 127 -5.90 -16.59 -8.88
CA PRO A 127 -7.08 -17.11 -8.22
C PRO A 127 -7.05 -16.79 -6.72
N VAL A 128 -8.19 -16.38 -6.19
CA VAL A 128 -8.36 -15.97 -4.80
C VAL A 128 -8.84 -17.15 -3.98
N SER A 129 -8.03 -17.56 -3.01
CA SER A 129 -8.43 -18.57 -2.03
C SER A 129 -9.63 -18.07 -1.22
N LYS A 130 -10.66 -18.91 -1.04
CA LYS A 130 -11.81 -18.56 -0.19
C LYS A 130 -11.38 -18.56 1.29
N SER A 131 -11.91 -17.61 2.08
CA SER A 131 -11.62 -17.46 3.51
C SER A 131 -12.93 -17.29 4.29
N ASP A 132 -12.99 -17.91 5.47
CA ASP A 132 -14.12 -17.81 6.40
C ASP A 132 -14.04 -16.58 7.33
N GLU A 133 -12.90 -15.86 7.34
CA GLU A 133 -12.62 -14.79 8.31
C GLU A 133 -13.17 -13.41 7.91
N HIS A 134 -13.62 -13.23 6.67
CA HIS A 134 -14.03 -11.93 6.14
C HIS A 134 -15.43 -12.02 5.54
N ALA A 135 -16.40 -11.39 6.23
CA ALA A 135 -17.79 -11.34 5.79
C ALA A 135 -17.92 -10.65 4.42
N PRO A 136 -18.82 -11.12 3.54
CA PRO A 136 -19.70 -12.27 3.73
C PRO A 136 -18.94 -13.58 3.45
N SER A 137 -19.14 -14.58 4.33
CA SER A 137 -18.69 -15.96 4.10
C SER A 137 -19.46 -16.57 2.91
N PRO A 138 -18.77 -17.16 1.91
CA PRO A 138 -19.44 -17.91 0.83
C PRO A 138 -20.11 -19.17 1.40
N ARG A 139 -21.45 -19.29 1.26
CA ARG A 139 -22.25 -20.43 1.77
C ARG A 139 -22.01 -21.80 1.07
N SER A 140 -20.92 -21.98 0.34
CA SER A 140 -20.53 -23.26 -0.25
C SER A 140 -19.06 -23.25 -0.68
N LEU A 141 -18.18 -23.78 0.18
CA LEU A 141 -16.75 -23.94 -0.08
C LEU A 141 -16.51 -25.18 -0.94
N LYS A 142 -16.12 -25.00 -2.20
CA LYS A 142 -15.33 -25.98 -2.96
C LYS A 142 -14.24 -25.37 -3.86
N ASP A 143 -14.46 -24.21 -4.50
CA ASP A 143 -13.48 -23.68 -5.49
C ASP A 143 -12.99 -22.23 -5.23
N ASP A 144 -11.74 -21.94 -5.62
CA ASP A 144 -11.12 -20.61 -5.68
C ASP A 144 -11.89 -19.66 -6.63
N GLY A 145 -11.95 -18.37 -6.30
CA GLY A 145 -12.67 -17.35 -7.08
C GLY A 145 -11.75 -16.45 -7.92
N PRO A 146 -12.30 -15.67 -8.87
CA PRO A 146 -11.53 -14.63 -9.55
C PRO A 146 -11.20 -13.48 -8.60
N ALA A 147 -10.12 -12.75 -8.88
CA ALA A 147 -9.89 -11.44 -8.26
C ALA A 147 -10.95 -10.45 -8.77
N GLU A 148 -11.45 -9.59 -7.89
CA GLU A 148 -12.53 -8.67 -8.23
C GLU A 148 -12.49 -7.34 -7.48
N ILE A 149 -13.13 -6.36 -8.09
CA ILE A 149 -13.52 -5.09 -7.47
C ILE A 149 -15.04 -5.00 -7.59
N SER A 150 -15.73 -4.91 -6.46
CA SER A 150 -17.18 -4.99 -6.35
C SER A 150 -17.74 -4.03 -5.28
N VAL A 151 -18.99 -3.59 -5.45
CA VAL A 151 -19.69 -2.85 -4.39
C VAL A 151 -20.11 -3.85 -3.32
N TYR A 152 -19.57 -3.67 -2.12
CA TYR A 152 -19.92 -4.43 -0.94
C TYR A 152 -21.11 -3.80 -0.22
N LYS A 153 -22.07 -4.65 0.17
CA LYS A 153 -23.31 -4.27 0.85
C LYS A 153 -23.39 -4.96 2.20
N GLU A 154 -23.30 -4.18 3.28
CA GLU A 154 -23.48 -4.65 4.65
C GLU A 154 -24.91 -4.32 5.11
N ILE A 155 -25.69 -5.34 5.47
CA ILE A 155 -27.06 -5.18 5.96
C ILE A 155 -27.09 -5.61 7.42
N SER A 156 -27.46 -4.70 8.32
CA SER A 156 -27.67 -4.99 9.74
C SER A 156 -29.13 -4.81 10.12
N SER A 157 -29.73 -5.83 10.74
CA SER A 157 -31.14 -5.87 11.13
C SER A 157 -31.42 -5.37 12.56
N HIS A 158 -30.39 -4.99 13.32
CA HIS A 158 -30.52 -4.54 14.70
C HIS A 158 -29.54 -3.38 14.99
N PRO A 159 -29.93 -2.29 15.68
CA PRO A 159 -31.21 -2.05 16.37
C PRO A 159 -32.24 -1.21 15.57
N ALA A 160 -32.03 -0.94 14.27
CA ALA A 160 -32.93 -0.09 13.49
C ALA A 160 -34.19 -0.86 13.00
N PRO A 161 -35.42 -0.31 13.15
CA PRO A 161 -36.66 -0.96 12.71
C PRO A 161 -36.69 -1.32 11.22
N ASP A 162 -36.09 -0.47 10.39
CA ASP A 162 -36.06 -0.62 8.92
C ASP A 162 -34.78 -1.30 8.41
N GLY A 163 -33.98 -1.85 9.32
CA GLY A 163 -32.61 -2.27 9.03
C GLY A 163 -31.68 -1.09 8.70
N ARG A 164 -30.40 -1.41 8.51
CA ARG A 164 -29.36 -0.45 8.12
C ARG A 164 -28.56 -1.07 6.99
N VAL A 165 -28.43 -0.31 5.90
CA VAL A 165 -27.64 -0.70 4.73
C VAL A 165 -26.45 0.24 4.62
N GLU A 166 -25.26 -0.33 4.55
CA GLU A 166 -24.01 0.39 4.29
C GLU A 166 -23.37 -0.16 3.02
N LEU A 167 -22.86 0.74 2.18
CA LEU A 167 -22.17 0.40 0.94
C LEU A 167 -20.69 0.79 1.03
N ALA A 168 -19.81 0.01 0.44
CA ALA A 168 -18.41 0.38 0.25
C ALA A 168 -17.86 -0.26 -1.03
N LEU A 169 -16.82 0.34 -1.62
CA LEU A 169 -16.07 -0.31 -2.69
C LEU A 169 -15.06 -1.28 -2.06
N ARG A 170 -15.07 -2.53 -2.51
CA ARG A 170 -14.20 -3.59 -2.00
C ARG A 170 -13.36 -4.16 -3.14
N MET A 171 -12.12 -4.52 -2.82
CA MET A 171 -11.23 -5.29 -3.68
C MET A 171 -10.83 -6.58 -2.96
N VAL A 172 -10.95 -7.70 -3.67
CA VAL A 172 -10.51 -9.01 -3.19
C VAL A 172 -9.60 -9.62 -4.23
N ARG A 173 -8.36 -9.96 -3.85
CA ARG A 173 -7.36 -10.52 -4.74
C ARG A 173 -6.32 -11.34 -3.99
N GLN A 174 -5.56 -12.16 -4.71
CA GLN A 174 -4.43 -12.90 -4.16
C GLN A 174 -3.13 -12.25 -4.65
N ILE A 175 -2.24 -11.89 -3.72
CA ILE A 175 -1.01 -11.14 -3.96
C ILE A 175 0.19 -11.89 -3.39
N LEU A 176 1.34 -11.75 -4.03
CA LEU A 176 2.61 -12.36 -3.63
C LEU A 176 3.56 -11.31 -3.06
N GLY A 177 4.24 -11.64 -1.94
CA GLY A 177 5.28 -10.78 -1.34
C GLY A 177 6.66 -10.90 -2.00
N GLY A 178 6.77 -11.61 -3.13
CA GLY A 178 8.05 -11.91 -3.78
C GLY A 178 8.77 -10.71 -4.41
N TYR A 179 8.08 -9.59 -4.64
CA TYR A 179 8.67 -8.43 -5.32
C TYR A 179 9.73 -7.73 -4.50
N SER A 180 9.66 -7.77 -3.15
CA SER A 180 10.64 -7.12 -2.28
C SER A 180 12.08 -7.62 -2.44
N ARG A 181 12.28 -8.79 -3.07
CA ARG A 181 13.62 -9.28 -3.45
C ARG A 181 14.27 -8.41 -4.54
N VAL A 182 13.49 -7.75 -5.39
CA VAL A 182 14.02 -6.84 -6.42
C VAL A 182 14.63 -5.58 -5.78
N PRO A 183 13.91 -4.80 -4.95
CA PRO A 183 14.51 -3.72 -4.16
C PRO A 183 15.68 -4.15 -3.27
N LEU A 184 15.61 -5.34 -2.66
CA LEU A 184 16.70 -5.90 -1.86
C LEU A 184 17.98 -6.05 -2.69
N GLN A 185 17.91 -6.69 -3.86
CA GLN A 185 19.06 -6.87 -4.74
C GLN A 185 19.59 -5.53 -5.28
N ILE A 186 18.69 -4.59 -5.60
CA ILE A 186 19.08 -3.22 -6.00
C ILE A 186 19.87 -2.53 -4.88
N MET A 187 19.35 -2.53 -3.65
CA MET A 187 20.01 -1.88 -2.52
C MET A 187 21.35 -2.55 -2.20
N HIS A 188 21.39 -3.89 -2.20
CA HIS A 188 22.60 -4.66 -1.96
C HIS A 188 23.69 -4.34 -2.99
N GLY A 189 23.35 -4.33 -4.28
CA GLY A 189 24.29 -3.97 -5.35
C GLY A 189 24.79 -2.52 -5.24
N LEU A 190 23.91 -1.57 -4.89
CA LEU A 190 24.30 -0.18 -4.66
C LEU A 190 25.24 -0.04 -3.45
N ALA A 191 25.01 -0.81 -2.38
CA ALA A 191 25.84 -0.81 -1.19
C ALA A 191 27.23 -1.42 -1.45
N LEU A 192 27.31 -2.56 -2.16
CA LEU A 192 28.58 -3.15 -2.56
C LEU A 192 29.40 -2.20 -3.44
N LYS A 193 28.75 -1.53 -4.41
CA LYS A 193 29.41 -0.52 -5.26
C LYS A 193 29.94 0.67 -4.45
N ALA A 194 29.29 1.02 -3.34
CA ALA A 194 29.73 2.04 -2.41
C ALA A 194 30.84 1.56 -1.45
N GLY A 195 31.23 0.28 -1.51
CA GLY A 195 32.25 -0.32 -0.64
C GLY A 195 31.73 -0.76 0.73
N ALA A 196 30.41 -0.87 0.92
CA ALA A 196 29.85 -1.42 2.14
C ALA A 196 30.24 -2.90 2.29
N PRO A 197 30.60 -3.37 3.50
CA PRO A 197 31.13 -4.72 3.72
C PRO A 197 30.01 -5.77 3.82
N PHE A 198 29.14 -5.83 2.81
CA PHE A 198 28.12 -6.88 2.72
C PHE A 198 28.72 -8.14 2.09
N LEU A 199 28.22 -9.30 2.55
CA LEU A 199 28.44 -10.57 1.86
C LEU A 199 27.56 -10.65 0.63
N ASP A 200 27.92 -11.50 -0.32
CA ASP A 200 27.03 -11.85 -1.42
C ASP A 200 25.73 -12.44 -0.88
N LEU A 201 24.61 -12.11 -1.53
CA LEU A 201 23.33 -12.72 -1.21
C LEU A 201 23.40 -14.21 -1.54
N ASP A 202 22.87 -15.03 -0.64
CA ASP A 202 22.78 -16.47 -0.86
C ASP A 202 21.76 -16.79 -1.97
N SER A 203 21.69 -18.07 -2.35
CA SER A 203 20.70 -18.56 -3.32
C SER A 203 19.41 -19.04 -2.66
N SER A 204 19.11 -18.56 -1.45
CA SER A 204 17.92 -18.97 -0.69
C SER A 204 16.64 -18.39 -1.29
N GLU A 205 15.50 -18.99 -0.94
CA GLU A 205 14.18 -18.49 -1.35
C GLU A 205 13.83 -17.10 -0.75
N GLU A 206 14.54 -16.68 0.29
CA GLU A 206 14.33 -15.39 0.94
C GLU A 206 14.91 -14.24 0.12
N THR A 207 16.02 -14.48 -0.58
CA THR A 207 16.78 -13.49 -1.36
C THR A 207 16.58 -13.63 -2.88
N ARG A 208 16.09 -14.80 -3.34
CA ARG A 208 15.89 -15.11 -4.75
C ARG A 208 14.70 -14.36 -5.34
N VAL A 209 14.97 -13.58 -6.39
CA VAL A 209 13.94 -12.92 -7.21
C VAL A 209 13.10 -13.98 -7.96
N PRO A 210 11.75 -13.88 -7.95
CA PRO A 210 10.88 -14.72 -8.76
C PRO A 210 11.28 -14.70 -10.24
N ARG A 211 11.26 -15.86 -10.91
CA ARG A 211 11.78 -16.00 -12.28
C ARG A 211 11.13 -15.03 -13.28
N GLU A 212 9.83 -14.78 -13.16
CA GLU A 212 9.10 -13.84 -14.02
C GLU A 212 9.47 -12.37 -13.80
N LEU A 213 10.08 -12.04 -12.66
CA LEU A 213 10.55 -10.69 -12.33
C LEU A 213 12.02 -10.48 -12.72
N LEU A 214 12.78 -11.51 -13.10
CA LEU A 214 14.20 -11.37 -13.45
C LEU A 214 14.44 -10.37 -14.58
N PRO A 215 13.74 -10.43 -15.74
CA PRO A 215 13.97 -9.45 -16.81
C PRO A 215 13.62 -8.03 -16.37
N ILE A 216 12.57 -7.91 -15.54
CA ILE A 216 12.16 -6.60 -15.02
C ILE A 216 13.23 -6.05 -14.08
N ALA A 217 13.77 -6.89 -13.18
CA ALA A 217 14.82 -6.50 -12.24
C ALA A 217 16.09 -6.04 -12.97
N GLU A 218 16.48 -6.73 -14.05
CA GLU A 218 17.57 -6.34 -14.94
C GLU A 218 17.31 -4.96 -15.57
N ASP A 219 16.13 -4.75 -16.15
CA ASP A 219 15.73 -3.45 -16.72
C ASP A 219 15.74 -2.32 -15.67
N MET A 220 15.29 -2.60 -14.43
CA MET A 220 15.34 -1.62 -13.33
C MET A 220 16.78 -1.25 -12.99
N LEU A 221 17.67 -2.24 -12.89
CA LEU A 221 19.09 -2.05 -12.57
C LEU A 221 19.79 -1.22 -13.65
N GLU A 222 19.51 -1.48 -14.93
CA GLU A 222 20.07 -0.70 -16.04
C GLU A 222 19.63 0.78 -15.97
N GLN A 223 18.34 1.03 -15.74
CA GLN A 223 17.82 2.40 -15.57
C GLN A 223 18.50 3.10 -14.38
N ILE A 224 18.65 2.40 -13.25
CA ILE A 224 19.30 2.95 -12.05
C ILE A 224 20.79 3.20 -12.28
N ALA A 225 21.47 2.32 -13.02
CA ALA A 225 22.87 2.50 -13.40
C ALA A 225 23.05 3.72 -14.33
N ALA A 226 22.06 3.98 -15.20
CA ALA A 226 21.98 5.16 -16.04
C ALA A 226 21.57 6.45 -15.28
N GLY A 227 21.30 6.36 -13.98
CA GLY A 227 21.01 7.53 -13.12
C GLY A 227 19.53 7.86 -12.97
N ALA A 228 18.61 6.96 -13.33
CA ALA A 228 17.18 7.20 -13.14
C ALA A 228 16.82 7.42 -11.66
N ALA A 229 16.11 8.52 -11.38
CA ALA A 229 15.52 8.80 -10.06
C ALA A 229 14.14 8.15 -9.87
N LYS A 230 13.53 7.68 -10.97
CA LYS A 230 12.26 6.94 -10.96
C LYS A 230 12.33 5.86 -12.03
N VAL A 231 12.11 4.62 -11.63
CA VAL A 231 12.07 3.50 -12.56
C VAL A 231 10.77 3.54 -13.35
N SER A 232 10.90 3.37 -14.66
CA SER A 232 9.77 3.24 -15.58
C SER A 232 9.62 1.79 -16.01
N LEU A 233 8.37 1.34 -16.11
CA LEU A 233 8.02 0.00 -16.53
C LEU A 233 7.29 0.04 -17.87
N ALA A 234 7.56 -0.94 -18.73
CA ALA A 234 6.71 -1.18 -19.89
C ALA A 234 5.28 -1.52 -19.41
N PRO A 235 4.23 -1.24 -20.22
CA PRO A 235 2.84 -1.46 -19.81
C PRO A 235 2.56 -2.86 -19.27
N ASP A 236 3.11 -3.89 -19.92
CA ASP A 236 2.93 -5.28 -19.54
C ASP A 236 3.61 -5.63 -18.20
N GLN A 237 4.85 -5.15 -17.99
CA GLN A 237 5.60 -5.30 -16.74
C GLN A 237 4.88 -4.60 -15.58
N ARG A 238 4.34 -3.41 -15.85
CA ARG A 238 3.56 -2.64 -14.88
C ARG A 238 2.29 -3.40 -14.48
N ASP A 239 1.56 -3.96 -15.44
CA ASP A 239 0.37 -4.77 -15.16
C ASP A 239 0.72 -5.99 -14.31
N LEU A 240 1.81 -6.70 -14.64
CA LEU A 240 2.28 -7.86 -13.88
C LEU A 240 2.61 -7.49 -12.43
N ILE A 241 3.46 -6.48 -12.23
CA ILE A 241 3.84 -6.03 -10.90
C ILE A 241 2.62 -5.57 -10.11
N ARG A 242 1.74 -4.76 -10.71
CA ARG A 242 0.56 -4.21 -10.03
C ARG A 242 -0.44 -5.28 -9.60
N GLN A 243 -0.73 -6.23 -10.48
CA GLN A 243 -1.81 -7.21 -10.28
C GLN A 243 -1.39 -8.41 -9.43
N ARG A 244 -0.08 -8.74 -9.40
CA ARG A 244 0.43 -9.93 -8.73
C ARG A 244 1.28 -9.64 -7.50
N TYR A 245 1.92 -8.47 -7.45
CA TYR A 245 2.95 -8.19 -6.45
C TYR A 245 2.77 -6.89 -5.65
N THR A 246 2.11 -5.87 -6.19
CA THR A 246 1.90 -4.61 -5.47
C THR A 246 0.70 -4.74 -4.54
N HIS A 247 0.92 -4.55 -3.24
CA HIS A 247 -0.16 -4.58 -2.24
C HIS A 247 -0.92 -3.25 -2.23
N TYR A 248 -2.22 -3.30 -1.98
CA TYR A 248 -3.08 -2.12 -1.86
C TYR A 248 -3.03 -1.64 -0.41
N SER A 249 -1.94 -0.93 -0.06
CA SER A 249 -1.67 -0.57 1.34
C SER A 249 -2.66 0.45 1.89
N ALA A 250 -3.14 1.38 1.07
CA ALA A 250 -4.03 2.45 1.47
C ALA A 250 -5.50 2.05 1.35
N HIS A 251 -6.15 1.72 2.46
CA HIS A 251 -7.50 1.17 2.51
C HIS A 251 -8.24 1.59 3.78
N TYR A 252 -9.56 1.48 3.77
CA TYR A 252 -10.44 1.85 4.88
C TYR A 252 -10.82 0.69 5.80
N ASN A 253 -10.12 -0.46 5.74
CA ASN A 253 -10.39 -1.55 6.68
C ASN A 253 -10.26 -1.06 8.13
N PRO A 254 -11.20 -1.43 9.01
CA PRO A 254 -11.12 -1.11 10.41
C PRO A 254 -9.98 -1.89 11.08
N LEU A 255 -9.47 -1.36 12.18
CA LEU A 255 -8.47 -2.05 13.00
C LEU A 255 -9.09 -3.33 13.59
N LYS A 256 -8.50 -4.48 13.27
CA LYS A 256 -8.79 -5.75 13.95
C LYS A 256 -7.80 -5.91 15.09
N THR A 257 -8.27 -5.94 16.34
CA THR A 257 -7.43 -6.28 17.50
C THR A 257 -7.78 -7.69 17.99
N GLY A 258 -6.79 -8.45 18.44
CA GLY A 258 -7.03 -9.68 19.18
C GLY A 258 -7.14 -9.38 20.66
N LEU A 259 -8.30 -9.62 21.28
CA LEU A 259 -8.43 -9.64 22.74
C LEU A 259 -8.85 -11.06 23.15
N PHE A 260 -8.02 -11.73 23.97
CA PHE A 260 -8.33 -13.06 24.53
C PHE A 260 -8.70 -14.14 23.49
N GLY A 261 -7.97 -14.24 22.38
CA GLY A 261 -8.22 -15.26 21.35
C GLY A 261 -9.45 -14.99 20.47
N ALA A 262 -10.18 -13.89 20.69
CA ALA A 262 -11.23 -13.40 19.81
C ALA A 262 -10.72 -12.17 19.02
N THR A 263 -10.90 -12.20 17.70
CA THR A 263 -10.66 -11.04 16.85
C THR A 263 -11.81 -10.05 17.04
N ALA A 264 -11.58 -8.99 17.80
CA ALA A 264 -12.51 -7.88 17.95
C ALA A 264 -12.17 -6.79 16.92
N THR A 265 -13.14 -6.40 16.10
CA THR A 265 -12.98 -5.24 15.21
C THR A 265 -13.21 -3.98 16.04
N LEU A 266 -12.14 -3.26 16.39
CA LEU A 266 -12.22 -1.97 17.08
C LEU A 266 -12.51 -0.89 16.05
N ARG A 267 -13.79 -0.53 15.91
CA ARG A 267 -14.21 0.68 15.18
C ARG A 267 -14.12 1.88 16.14
N PHE A 268 -12.91 2.45 16.32
CA PHE A 268 -12.72 3.67 17.12
C PHE A 268 -13.31 4.89 16.40
N GLY A 269 -14.60 5.15 16.58
CA GLY A 269 -15.31 6.07 15.71
C GLY A 269 -15.50 5.48 14.31
N ARG A 270 -16.54 5.92 13.60
CA ARG A 270 -17.04 5.24 12.39
C ARG A 270 -16.05 5.26 11.21
N ASN A 271 -15.00 6.11 11.28
CA ASN A 271 -14.07 6.39 10.19
C ASN A 271 -12.57 6.24 10.56
N PHE A 272 -12.22 5.71 11.73
CA PHE A 272 -10.79 5.48 12.02
C PHE A 272 -10.31 4.23 11.28
N SER A 273 -9.50 4.44 10.24
CA SER A 273 -8.73 3.38 9.59
C SER A 273 -7.25 3.74 9.64
N PRO A 274 -6.40 2.90 10.25
CA PRO A 274 -4.97 3.20 10.38
C PRO A 274 -4.24 3.21 9.04
N ASN A 275 -4.85 2.63 8.01
CA ASN A 275 -4.33 2.56 6.66
C ASN A 275 -5.11 3.47 5.70
N ALA A 276 -5.90 4.43 6.21
CA ALA A 276 -6.62 5.35 5.35
C ALA A 276 -5.65 6.08 4.40
N PRO A 277 -6.04 6.29 3.14
CA PRO A 277 -5.26 7.12 2.23
C PRO A 277 -5.23 8.57 2.71
N GLU A 278 -4.15 9.28 2.37
CA GLU A 278 -4.03 10.72 2.53
C GLU A 278 -5.16 11.43 1.77
N ALA A 279 -5.75 12.48 2.35
CA ALA A 279 -6.93 13.14 1.79
C ALA A 279 -6.69 13.74 0.39
N SER A 280 -5.44 14.12 0.10
CA SER A 280 -5.03 14.63 -1.22
C SER A 280 -4.96 13.54 -2.30
N GLY A 281 -4.98 12.26 -1.91
CA GLY A 281 -4.69 11.12 -2.79
C GLY A 281 -3.20 10.98 -3.15
N GLN A 282 -2.33 11.79 -2.55
CA GLN A 282 -0.88 11.73 -2.73
C GLN A 282 -0.19 11.56 -1.39
N ARG A 283 0.94 10.85 -1.39
CA ARG A 283 1.77 10.70 -0.20
C ARG A 283 2.29 12.06 0.26
N THR A 284 2.14 12.37 1.55
CA THR A 284 2.81 13.52 2.16
C THR A 284 4.33 13.33 2.11
N ILE A 285 5.08 14.35 1.65
CA ILE A 285 6.55 14.31 1.54
C ILE A 285 7.14 15.46 2.34
N TYR A 286 8.04 15.14 3.26
CA TYR A 286 8.82 16.09 4.03
C TYR A 286 10.25 16.17 3.49
N PRO A 287 10.76 17.38 3.20
CA PRO A 287 12.12 17.54 2.72
C PRO A 287 13.15 17.32 3.84
N ASN A 288 14.34 16.86 3.45
CA ASN A 288 15.53 16.82 4.29
C ASN A 288 15.93 18.25 4.69
N ARG A 289 15.62 18.64 5.92
CA ARG A 289 15.95 19.95 6.46
C ARG A 289 16.38 19.83 7.92
N ARG A 290 17.26 20.73 8.33
CA ARG A 290 17.65 20.86 9.74
C ARG A 290 16.46 21.42 10.53
N GLU A 291 16.05 20.75 11.60
CA GLU A 291 15.10 21.35 12.56
C GLU A 291 15.79 22.54 13.23
N VAL A 292 15.10 23.69 13.27
CA VAL A 292 15.56 24.95 13.88
C VAL A 292 15.05 25.02 15.31
#